data_AF-A0A7X7J3N8-F1
#
_entry.id   AF-A0A7X7J3N8-F1
#
_cell.length_a   1.000
_cell.length_b   1.000
_cell.length_c   1.000
_cell.angle_alpha   90.00
_cell.angle_beta   90.00
_cell.angle_gamma   90.00
#
_symmetry.space_group_name_H-M   'P 1'
#
loop_
_entity.id
_entity.type
_entity.pdbx_description
1 polymer ?
#
loop_
_entity_poly.entity_id
_entity_poly.type
_entity_poly.pdbx_seq_one_letter_code
_entity_poly.pdbx_strand_id
1 'polypeptide(L)'
;PDPELYRYGVHAQDFCVNVTVGPGRYRVHLHFADTNTKSTVRVLINDEEVVDKMNVAQAAGGIFRAHKRTFSDIRPKNGVIEIRFIGRDKTEACAQAIEVEPEEARSGNSGS
;
A
#
# COMPACT_ATOMS: atom_id res chain seq x y z
N PRO A 1 -1.24 -16.47 3.67
CA PRO A 1 -0.10 -15.53 3.48
C PRO A 1 1.19 -16.34 3.40
N ASP A 2 1.96 -16.18 2.32
CA ASP A 2 3.25 -16.83 2.13
C ASP A 2 4.30 -16.19 3.08
N PRO A 3 4.96 -16.96 3.96
CA PRO A 3 6.00 -16.44 4.85
C PRO A 3 7.18 -15.78 4.11
N GLU A 4 7.46 -16.14 2.85
CA GLU A 4 8.59 -15.60 2.10
C GLU A 4 8.38 -14.15 1.66
N LEU A 5 7.13 -13.74 1.42
CA LEU A 5 6.76 -12.38 1.01
C LEU A 5 7.18 -11.31 2.03
N TYR A 6 7.35 -11.68 3.30
CA TYR A 6 7.65 -10.77 4.39
C TYR A 6 9.13 -10.71 4.79
N ARG A 7 9.98 -11.52 4.14
CA ARG A 7 11.42 -11.56 4.45
C ARG A 7 12.19 -10.39 3.82
N TYR A 8 11.68 -9.84 2.72
CA TYR A 8 12.30 -8.77 1.96
C TYR A 8 11.30 -7.64 1.71
N GLY A 9 11.79 -6.40 1.65
CA GLY A 9 10.97 -5.21 1.41
C GLY A 9 11.83 -4.00 1.10
N VAL A 10 11.21 -2.94 0.58
CA VAL A 10 11.88 -1.64 0.40
C VAL A 10 11.88 -0.93 1.74
N HIS A 11 13.03 -0.36 2.10
CA HIS A 11 13.21 0.51 3.27
C HIS A 11 13.91 1.79 2.82
N ALA A 12 13.26 2.93 3.02
CA ALA A 12 13.83 4.25 2.71
C ALA A 12 13.06 5.35 3.43
N GLN A 13 13.68 6.52 3.55
CA GLN A 13 13.02 7.69 4.14
C GLN A 13 11.84 8.20 3.29
N ASP A 14 11.94 8.11 1.97
CA ASP A 14 10.92 8.53 1.02
C ASP A 14 11.12 7.75 -0.29
N PHE A 15 10.11 7.05 -0.78
CA PHE A 15 10.17 6.34 -2.05
C PHE A 15 8.79 6.27 -2.72
N CYS A 16 8.80 6.19 -4.05
CA CYS A 16 7.61 6.06 -4.89
C CYS A 16 7.64 4.76 -5.69
N VAL A 17 6.45 4.18 -5.90
CA VAL A 17 6.20 3.09 -6.84
C VAL A 17 5.14 3.54 -7.82
N ASN A 18 5.47 3.48 -9.12
CA ASN A 18 4.57 3.87 -10.20
C ASN A 18 4.09 2.61 -10.92
N VAL A 19 2.78 2.38 -10.90
CA VAL A 19 2.16 1.25 -11.57
C VAL A 19 1.40 1.74 -12.79
N THR A 20 1.90 1.41 -13.99
CA THR A 20 1.24 1.75 -15.26
C THR A 20 0.06 0.80 -15.49
N VAL A 21 -1.13 1.36 -15.67
CA VAL A 21 -2.37 0.60 -15.84
C VAL A 21 -3.30 1.27 -16.87
N GLY A 22 -4.24 0.50 -17.40
CA GLY A 22 -5.32 1.03 -18.24
C GLY A 22 -6.33 1.87 -17.45
N PRO A 23 -7.25 2.58 -18.12
CA PRO A 23 -8.34 3.27 -17.45
C PRO A 23 -9.25 2.27 -16.72
N GLY A 24 -9.65 2.60 -15.49
CA GLY A 24 -10.50 1.73 -14.67
C GLY A 24 -10.49 2.11 -13.20
N ARG A 25 -11.17 1.29 -12.39
CA ARG A 25 -11.05 1.31 -10.93
C ARG A 25 -10.17 0.16 -10.49
N TYR A 26 -9.36 0.41 -9.48
CA TYR A 26 -8.39 -0.54 -8.95
C TYR A 26 -8.50 -0.62 -7.43
N ARG A 27 -8.17 -1.79 -6.92
CA ARG A 27 -7.92 -2.04 -5.51
C ARG A 27 -6.41 -2.13 -5.32
N VAL A 28 -5.92 -1.40 -4.33
CA VAL A 28 -4.51 -1.37 -3.95
C VAL A 28 -4.36 -2.04 -2.59
N HIS A 29 -3.53 -3.07 -2.55
CA HIS A 29 -3.16 -3.76 -1.31
C HIS A 29 -1.71 -3.46 -0.97
N LEU A 30 -1.50 -2.93 0.22
CA LEU A 30 -0.18 -2.62 0.75
C LEU A 30 0.11 -3.57 1.90
N HIS A 31 1.21 -4.30 1.78
CA HIS A 31 1.65 -5.28 2.76
C HIS A 31 2.86 -4.73 3.51
N PHE A 32 2.74 -4.69 4.83
CA PHE A 32 3.75 -4.18 5.74
C PHE A 32 4.17 -5.26 6.73
N ALA A 33 5.43 -5.23 7.14
CA ALA A 33 5.96 -5.95 8.28
C ALA A 33 7.14 -5.17 8.88
N ASP A 34 7.15 -5.03 10.20
CA ASP A 34 8.30 -4.46 10.89
C ASP A 34 9.31 -5.57 11.17
N THR A 35 10.45 -5.54 10.49
CA THR A 35 11.54 -6.51 10.64
C THR A 35 12.60 -6.02 11.64
N ASN A 36 12.13 -5.40 12.74
CA ASN A 36 12.92 -4.72 13.76
C ASN A 36 13.54 -3.39 13.28
N THR A 37 12.85 -2.71 12.34
CA THR A 37 13.22 -1.38 11.82
C THR A 37 12.47 -0.25 12.52
N LYS A 38 11.44 -0.57 13.32
CA LYS A 38 10.59 0.40 14.03
C LYS A 38 9.88 1.37 13.08
N SER A 39 9.59 0.91 11.86
CA SER A 39 9.09 1.74 10.77
C SER A 39 7.75 2.38 11.13
N THR A 40 7.69 3.69 10.97
CA THR A 40 6.46 4.49 11.02
C THR A 40 6.24 5.13 9.66
N VAL A 41 5.10 4.84 9.03
CA VAL A 41 4.87 5.14 7.62
C VAL A 41 3.68 6.10 7.42
N ARG A 42 3.87 7.01 6.46
CA ARG A 42 2.83 7.76 5.74
C ARG A 42 2.74 7.21 4.33
N VAL A 43 1.52 7.10 3.79
CA VAL A 43 1.28 6.66 2.42
C VAL A 43 0.36 7.62 1.69
N LEU A 44 0.74 7.97 0.48
CA LEU A 44 -0.09 8.68 -0.48
C LEU A 44 -0.34 7.78 -1.70
N ILE A 45 -1.57 7.80 -2.20
CA ILE A 45 -1.92 7.21 -3.49
C ILE A 45 -2.41 8.35 -4.38
N ASN A 46 -1.75 8.58 -5.51
CA ASN A 46 -2.08 9.68 -6.41
C ASN A 46 -2.21 11.03 -5.68
N ASP A 47 -1.19 11.40 -4.89
CA ASP A 47 -1.15 12.61 -4.04
C ASP A 47 -2.17 12.68 -2.89
N GLU A 48 -3.10 11.73 -2.78
CA GLU A 48 -4.07 11.66 -1.70
C GLU A 48 -3.50 10.85 -0.54
N GLU A 49 -3.50 11.43 0.66
CA GLU A 49 -3.03 10.74 1.86
C GLU A 49 -4.05 9.68 2.30
N VAL A 50 -3.63 8.42 2.26
CA VAL A 50 -4.47 7.26 2.64
C VAL A 50 -4.00 6.63 3.96
N VAL A 51 -2.78 6.96 4.38
CA VAL A 51 -2.23 6.66 5.71
C VAL A 51 -1.41 7.88 6.15
N ASP A 52 -1.79 8.55 7.24
CA ASP A 52 -1.01 9.67 7.78
C ASP A 52 0.23 9.17 8.54
N LYS A 53 0.00 8.44 9.63
CA LYS A 53 1.06 7.98 10.54
C LYS A 53 0.71 6.62 11.12
N MET A 54 1.38 5.58 10.64
CA MET A 54 1.18 4.21 11.11
C MET A 54 2.49 3.60 11.61
N ASN A 55 2.57 3.30 12.90
CA ASN A 55 3.60 2.41 13.44
C ASN A 55 3.32 0.98 12.98
N VAL A 56 4.22 0.39 12.20
CA VAL A 56 3.98 -0.89 11.53
C VAL A 56 3.88 -2.04 12.53
N ALA A 57 4.81 -2.13 13.48
CA ALA A 57 4.80 -3.17 14.51
C ALA A 57 3.52 -3.12 15.37
N GLN A 58 3.08 -1.92 15.77
CA GLN A 58 1.86 -1.77 16.55
C GLN A 58 0.62 -2.18 15.75
N ALA A 59 0.53 -1.77 14.48
CA ALA A 59 -0.60 -2.14 13.61
C ALA A 59 -0.66 -3.65 13.34
N ALA A 60 0.50 -4.30 13.21
CA ALA A 60 0.62 -5.75 13.01
C ALA A 60 0.47 -6.57 14.31
N GLY A 61 0.38 -5.93 15.47
CA GLY A 61 0.35 -6.61 16.78
C GLY A 61 1.68 -7.26 17.17
N GLY A 62 2.81 -6.69 16.72
CA GLY A 62 4.17 -7.13 17.02
C GLY A 62 5.12 -6.98 15.83
N ILE A 63 6.42 -7.11 16.09
CA ILE A 63 7.45 -7.25 15.04
C ILE A 63 7.32 -8.61 14.33
N PHE A 64 7.84 -8.71 13.11
CA PHE A 64 7.77 -9.90 12.24
C PHE A 64 6.36 -10.41 11.98
N ARG A 65 5.37 -9.51 12.04
CA ARG A 65 3.98 -9.79 11.72
C ARG A 65 3.55 -8.97 10.53
N ALA A 66 2.75 -9.60 9.68
CA ALA A 66 2.18 -8.99 8.50
C ALA A 66 0.99 -8.11 8.86
N HIS A 67 0.94 -6.92 8.25
CA HIS A 67 -0.22 -6.05 8.26
C HIS A 67 -0.60 -5.66 6.84
N LYS A 68 -1.87 -5.83 6.46
CA LYS A 68 -2.39 -5.49 5.14
C LYS A 68 -3.30 -4.27 5.24
N ARG A 69 -3.12 -3.30 4.35
CA ARG A 69 -4.05 -2.18 4.12
C ARG A 69 -4.60 -2.28 2.71
N THR A 70 -5.88 -2.01 2.56
CA THR A 70 -6.61 -2.14 1.29
C THR A 70 -7.33 -0.83 1.01
N PHE A 71 -7.15 -0.32 -0.21
CA PHE A 71 -7.80 0.90 -0.70
C PHE A 71 -8.51 0.58 -2.02
N SER A 72 -9.76 1.01 -2.14
CA SER A 72 -10.67 0.73 -3.27
C SER A 72 -11.01 2.00 -4.03
N ASP A 73 -11.64 1.87 -5.21
CA ASP A 73 -11.98 3.00 -6.12
C ASP A 73 -10.78 3.88 -6.47
N ILE A 74 -9.58 3.29 -6.54
CA ILE A 74 -8.39 4.01 -7.00
C ILE A 74 -8.44 4.10 -8.52
N ARG A 75 -8.32 5.31 -9.05
CA ARG A 75 -8.28 5.56 -10.50
C ARG A 75 -6.91 6.08 -10.90
N PRO A 76 -6.31 5.58 -11.99
CA PRO A 76 -5.02 6.07 -12.44
C PRO A 76 -5.10 7.55 -12.86
N LYS A 77 -4.06 8.32 -12.53
CA LYS A 77 -3.82 9.65 -13.09
C LYS A 77 -2.87 9.50 -14.27
N ASN A 78 -3.29 9.90 -15.46
CA ASN A 78 -2.48 9.80 -16.69
C ASN A 78 -1.91 8.38 -16.95
N GLY A 79 -2.71 7.34 -16.69
CA GLY A 79 -2.32 5.95 -16.88
C GLY A 79 -1.41 5.36 -15.80
N VAL A 80 -1.18 6.09 -14.70
CA VAL A 80 -0.33 5.65 -13.59
C VAL A 80 -1.09 5.72 -12.28
N ILE A 81 -0.93 4.70 -11.44
CA ILE A 81 -1.20 4.77 -10.00
C ILE A 81 0.14 4.98 -9.32
N GLU A 82 0.37 6.18 -8.80
CA GLU A 82 1.56 6.49 -7.99
C GLU A 82 1.26 6.16 -6.53
N ILE A 83 2.16 5.43 -5.88
CA ILE A 83 2.09 5.09 -4.47
C ILE A 83 3.38 5.56 -3.82
N ARG A 84 3.27 6.59 -2.97
CA ARG A 84 4.40 7.19 -2.26
C ARG A 84 4.39 6.81 -0.80
N PHE A 85 5.54 6.37 -0.29
CA PHE A 85 5.76 5.96 1.08
C PHE A 85 6.78 6.90 1.72
N ILE A 86 6.45 7.46 2.88
CA ILE A 86 7.30 8.42 3.58
C ILE A 86 7.47 7.99 5.02
N GLY A 87 8.72 7.87 5.47
CA GLY A 87 9.05 7.59 6.85
C GLY A 87 8.68 8.75 7.77
N ARG A 88 8.17 8.43 8.96
CA ARG A 88 7.82 9.39 10.02
C ARG A 88 8.62 9.10 11.29
N ASP A 89 8.60 10.03 12.23
CA ASP A 89 9.26 9.89 13.54
C ASP A 89 10.76 9.54 13.48
N LYS A 90 11.47 10.04 12.46
CA LYS A 90 12.88 9.74 12.20
C LYS A 90 13.16 8.24 11.92
N THR A 91 12.16 7.54 11.40
CA THR A 91 12.26 6.16 10.94
C THR A 91 12.02 6.09 9.44
N GLU A 92 12.51 5.03 8.80
CA GLU A 92 12.24 4.76 7.39
C GLU A 92 10.84 4.19 7.20
N ALA A 93 10.22 4.50 6.07
CA ALA A 93 9.06 3.76 5.59
C ALA A 93 9.49 2.35 5.17
N CYS A 94 8.54 1.42 5.19
CA CYS A 94 8.73 0.09 4.62
C CYS A 94 7.52 -0.31 3.78
N ALA A 95 7.76 -1.18 2.80
CA ALA A 95 6.72 -1.93 2.10
C ALA A 95 7.29 -3.28 1.68
N GLN A 96 6.59 -4.37 2.02
CA GLN A 96 7.00 -5.74 1.72
C GLN A 96 6.41 -6.20 0.40
N ALA A 97 5.16 -5.84 0.14
CA ALA A 97 4.53 -6.07 -1.16
C ALA A 97 3.46 -5.02 -1.47
N ILE A 98 3.23 -4.84 -2.77
CA ILE A 98 2.20 -3.97 -3.32
C ILE A 98 1.46 -4.81 -4.36
N GLU A 99 0.14 -4.93 -4.20
CA GLU A 99 -0.73 -5.59 -5.18
C GLU A 99 -1.70 -4.52 -5.73
N VAL A 100 -1.84 -4.48 -7.05
CA VAL A 100 -2.80 -3.59 -7.73
C VAL A 100 -3.66 -4.45 -8.63
N GLU A 101 -4.94 -4.56 -8.32
CA GLU A 101 -5.90 -5.41 -9.03
C GLU A 101 -7.07 -4.58 -9.59
N PRO A 102 -7.58 -4.88 -10.79
CA PRO A 102 -8.80 -4.24 -11.28
C PRO A 102 -9.98 -4.53 -10.35
N GLU A 103 -10.79 -3.51 -10.06
CA GLU A 103 -12.10 -3.73 -9.46
C GLU A 103 -13.10 -3.97 -10.57
N GLU A 104 -13.71 -5.15 -10.59
CA GLU A 104 -14.78 -5.41 -11.54
C GLU A 104 -15.86 -4.33 -11.44
N ALA A 105 -16.37 -3.90 -12.59
CA ALA A 105 -17.57 -3.09 -12.58
C ALA A 105 -18.67 -3.92 -11.93
N ARG A 106 -19.29 -3.42 -10.86
CA ARG A 106 -20.58 -3.97 -10.41
C ARG A 106 -21.47 -4.01 -11.65
N SER A 107 -21.80 -5.22 -12.11
CA SER A 107 -22.82 -5.43 -13.11
C SER A 107 -24.10 -4.82 -12.55
N GLY A 108 -24.46 -3.65 -13.07
CA GLY A 108 -25.76 -3.07 -12.81
C GLY A 108 -26.79 -4.05 -13.33
N ASN A 109 -27.50 -4.72 -12.44
CA ASN A 109 -28.68 -5.47 -12.81
C ASN A 109 -29.75 -4.44 -13.23
N SER A 110 -29.76 -4.08 -14.52
CA SER A 110 -30.90 -3.41 -15.15
C SER A 110 -31.99 -4.47 -15.34
N GLY A 111 -32.72 -4.75 -14.26
CA GLY A 111 -33.99 -5.45 -14.30
C GLY A 111 -35.03 -4.56 -14.96
N SER A 112 -35.58 -5.07 -16.06
CA SER A 112 -36.62 -4.51 -16.92
C SER A 112 -37.93 -4.22 -16.20
#